data_AF-A0A8T5L059-F1
#
_entry.id   AF-A0A8T5L059-F1
#
_cell.length_a   1.000
_cell.length_b   1.000
_cell.length_c   1.000
_cell.angle_alpha   90.00
_cell.angle_beta   90.00
_cell.angle_gamma   90.00
#
_symmetry.space_group_name_H-M   'P 1'
#
loop_
_entity.id
_entity.type
_entity.pdbx_description
1 polymer ?
#
loop_
_entity_poly.entity_id
_entity_poly.type
_entity_poly.pdbx_seq_one_letter_code
_entity_poly.pdbx_strand_id
1 'polypeptide(L)'
;MIILFIIAILLGSFSQELLNLKYNIDIIVNPIISILTNNLAWTMIIGSIIIYILYQIYKIINNKIGNAKFEKRIIEDEIDYINNFLRENVNKIDKEKLKTIIKEAKNTVFHEKTLKYYKGDIKNNLTKARKLLIELDHEEQIKELKNEKRFVQNDIDELEQKKRIMNMSKEERERETFRKLKDNFHRVFEKSKLSKEEIKVLMKRGYSLANEYCVKEKRVVPVIVKPFLNHSKTHAFLMWSVRRLLDEYDQIQHIKEYLTRNADFVFTINGETYAIEIETGSLVRKKKQLQEKLEDLNSKYKDRWIFLVSHRSLLPKFRKYGKCTQRSKMRETLEKWLKS
;
A
#
# COMPACT_ATOMS: atom_id res chain seq x y z
N MET A 1 -65.96 -39.55 24.57
CA MET A 1 -66.47 -40.82 25.13
C MET A 1 -65.50 -41.99 24.89
N ILE A 2 -64.97 -42.19 23.67
CA ILE A 2 -63.99 -43.28 23.36
C ILE A 2 -62.66 -43.14 24.13
N ILE A 3 -62.14 -41.92 24.30
CA ILE A 3 -60.87 -41.67 25.03
C ILE A 3 -60.97 -42.02 26.52
N LEU A 4 -62.11 -41.72 27.16
CA LEU A 4 -62.36 -42.08 28.57
C LEU A 4 -62.45 -43.59 28.78
N PHE A 5 -62.95 -44.32 27.77
CA PHE A 5 -63.02 -45.78 27.81
C PHE A 5 -61.64 -46.43 27.66
N ILE A 6 -60.77 -45.90 26.80
CA ILE A 6 -59.37 -46.35 26.67
C ILE A 6 -58.57 -46.05 27.95
N ILE A 7 -58.78 -44.88 28.57
CA ILE A 7 -58.17 -44.54 29.87
C ILE A 7 -58.66 -45.49 30.97
N ALA A 8 -59.95 -45.83 30.99
CA ALA A 8 -60.50 -46.79 31.96
C ALA A 8 -59.96 -48.22 31.78
N ILE A 9 -59.77 -48.67 30.54
CA ILE A 9 -59.17 -49.99 30.25
C ILE A 9 -57.69 -50.02 30.65
N LEU A 10 -56.94 -48.95 30.33
CA LEU A 10 -55.53 -48.83 30.72
C LEU A 10 -55.37 -48.74 32.24
N LEU A 11 -56.26 -48.01 32.93
CA LEU A 11 -56.27 -47.96 34.40
C LEU A 11 -56.70 -49.31 35.01
N GLY A 12 -57.59 -50.03 34.35
CA GLY A 12 -58.03 -51.37 34.77
C GLY A 12 -56.93 -52.42 34.67
N SER A 13 -56.22 -52.49 33.54
CA SER A 13 -55.08 -53.41 33.38
C SER A 13 -53.93 -53.06 34.32
N PHE A 14 -53.67 -51.76 34.52
CA PHE A 14 -52.67 -51.30 35.49
C PHE A 14 -53.07 -51.61 36.93
N SER A 15 -54.38 -51.62 37.25
CA SER A 15 -54.87 -51.98 38.60
C SER A 15 -54.68 -53.46 38.92
N GLN A 16 -54.85 -54.36 37.94
CA GLN A 16 -54.59 -55.79 38.14
C GLN A 16 -53.09 -56.10 38.24
N GLU A 17 -52.25 -55.44 37.44
CA GLU A 17 -50.80 -55.56 37.58
C GLU A 17 -50.31 -55.02 38.93
N LEU A 18 -50.88 -53.90 39.42
CA LEU A 18 -50.61 -53.37 40.75
C LEU A 18 -51.11 -54.29 41.88
N LEU A 19 -52.27 -54.94 41.72
CA LEU A 19 -52.77 -55.93 42.68
C LEU A 19 -51.91 -57.20 42.72
N ASN A 20 -51.46 -57.69 41.56
CA ASN A 20 -50.52 -58.81 41.49
C ASN A 20 -49.14 -58.44 42.03
N LEU A 21 -48.68 -57.21 41.81
CA LEU A 21 -47.45 -56.70 42.41
C LEU A 21 -47.60 -56.62 43.93
N LYS A 22 -48.72 -56.08 44.44
CA LYS A 22 -49.02 -56.03 45.88
C LYS A 22 -49.05 -57.44 46.49
N TYR A 23 -49.71 -58.40 45.84
CA TYR A 23 -49.80 -59.78 46.31
C TYR A 23 -48.43 -60.48 46.33
N ASN A 24 -47.61 -60.29 45.28
CA ASN A 24 -46.25 -60.84 45.23
C ASN A 24 -45.32 -60.16 46.24
N ILE A 25 -45.49 -58.85 46.47
CA ILE A 25 -44.80 -58.13 47.53
C ILE A 25 -45.22 -58.70 48.89
N ASP A 26 -46.52 -58.90 49.16
CA ASP A 26 -47.00 -59.43 50.44
C ASP A 26 -46.49 -60.85 50.71
N ILE A 27 -46.39 -61.72 49.68
CA ILE A 27 -45.84 -63.08 49.80
C ILE A 27 -44.34 -63.06 50.14
N ILE A 28 -43.57 -62.12 49.59
CA ILE A 28 -42.13 -62.03 49.82
C ILE A 28 -41.83 -61.27 51.12
N VAL A 29 -42.61 -60.22 51.40
CA VAL A 29 -42.37 -59.28 52.50
C VAL A 29 -42.86 -59.85 53.84
N ASN A 30 -43.98 -60.57 53.90
CA ASN A 30 -44.49 -61.09 55.18
C ASN A 30 -43.56 -62.11 55.87
N PRO A 31 -42.93 -63.08 55.16
CA PRO A 31 -41.92 -63.96 55.76
C PRO A 31 -40.69 -63.19 56.26
N ILE A 32 -40.25 -62.18 55.49
CA ILE A 32 -39.12 -61.32 55.83
C ILE A 32 -39.43 -60.50 57.08
N ILE A 33 -40.63 -59.92 57.19
CA ILE A 33 -41.09 -59.19 58.39
C ILE A 33 -41.06 -60.09 59.62
N SER A 34 -41.52 -61.35 59.53
CA SER A 34 -41.52 -62.27 60.67
C SER A 34 -40.11 -62.66 61.17
N ILE A 35 -39.14 -62.75 60.24
CA ILE A 35 -37.72 -63.03 60.55
C ILE A 35 -37.05 -61.79 61.16
N LEU A 36 -37.41 -60.61 60.66
CA LEU A 36 -36.93 -59.30 61.13
C LEU A 36 -37.39 -58.98 62.56
N THR A 37 -38.62 -59.36 62.93
CA THR A 37 -39.19 -59.05 64.26
C THR A 37 -38.52 -59.78 65.42
N ASN A 38 -37.78 -60.87 65.18
CA ASN A 38 -37.14 -61.66 66.23
C ASN A 38 -35.63 -61.44 66.36
N ASN A 39 -35.00 -60.60 65.52
CA ASN A 39 -33.55 -60.46 65.54
C ASN A 39 -33.08 -59.10 64.97
N LEU A 40 -32.81 -58.14 65.86
CA LEU A 40 -32.37 -56.77 65.53
C LEU A 40 -31.21 -56.74 64.53
N ALA A 41 -30.29 -57.71 64.61
CA ALA A 41 -29.14 -57.82 63.70
C ALA A 41 -29.55 -58.04 62.23
N TRP A 42 -30.56 -58.87 61.96
CA TRP A 42 -31.04 -59.12 60.59
C TRP A 42 -31.73 -57.90 59.98
N THR A 43 -32.39 -57.07 60.80
CA THR A 43 -32.98 -55.80 60.34
C THR A 43 -31.94 -54.80 59.87
N MET A 44 -30.81 -54.71 60.58
CA MET A 44 -29.71 -53.83 60.17
C MET A 44 -29.04 -54.33 58.90
N ILE A 45 -28.87 -55.66 58.73
CA ILE A 45 -28.29 -56.25 57.53
C ILE A 45 -29.19 -56.01 56.31
N ILE A 46 -30.48 -56.31 56.39
CA ILE A 46 -31.43 -56.13 55.29
C ILE A 46 -31.59 -54.64 54.94
N GLY A 47 -31.67 -53.77 55.95
CA GLY A 47 -31.67 -52.32 55.74
C GLY A 47 -30.43 -51.84 54.99
N SER A 48 -29.24 -52.34 55.37
CA SER A 48 -27.97 -52.01 54.71
C SER A 48 -27.93 -52.47 53.25
N ILE A 49 -28.46 -53.66 52.93
CA ILE A 49 -28.55 -54.18 51.57
C ILE A 49 -29.48 -53.32 50.71
N ILE A 50 -30.66 -52.96 51.23
CA ILE A 50 -31.62 -52.11 50.51
C ILE A 50 -31.01 -50.74 50.20
N ILE A 51 -30.35 -50.11 51.18
CA ILE A 51 -29.64 -48.84 51.00
C ILE A 51 -28.58 -48.97 49.89
N TYR A 52 -27.81 -50.06 49.87
CA TYR A 52 -26.80 -50.31 48.83
C TYR A 52 -27.42 -50.47 47.44
N ILE A 53 -28.51 -51.23 47.29
CA ILE A 53 -29.22 -51.39 46.00
C ILE A 53 -29.77 -50.04 45.50
N LEU A 54 -30.42 -49.27 46.39
CA LEU A 54 -30.93 -47.94 46.06
C LEU A 54 -29.81 -47.01 45.59
N TYR A 55 -28.64 -47.06 46.25
CA TYR A 55 -27.46 -46.30 45.84
C TYR A 55 -26.96 -46.72 44.44
N GLN A 56 -26.92 -48.02 44.11
CA GLN A 56 -26.51 -48.47 42.77
C GLN A 56 -27.51 -48.05 41.68
N ILE A 57 -28.81 -48.15 41.95
CA ILE A 57 -29.86 -47.66 41.03
C ILE A 57 -29.70 -46.15 40.82
N TYR A 58 -29.55 -45.38 41.90
CA TYR A 58 -29.32 -43.94 41.85
C TYR A 58 -28.08 -43.60 41.01
N LYS A 59 -26.96 -44.32 41.20
CA LYS A 59 -25.73 -44.15 40.41
C LYS A 59 -25.95 -44.41 38.92
N ILE A 60 -26.66 -45.49 38.56
CA ILE A 60 -26.98 -45.82 37.16
C ILE A 60 -27.87 -44.74 36.53
N ILE A 61 -28.90 -44.30 37.25
CA ILE A 61 -29.81 -43.23 36.78
C ILE A 61 -29.05 -41.93 36.59
N ASN A 62 -28.24 -41.52 37.57
CA ASN A 62 -27.42 -40.31 37.46
C ASN A 62 -26.40 -40.39 36.33
N ASN A 63 -25.77 -41.55 36.11
CA ASN A 63 -24.88 -41.75 34.96
C ASN A 63 -25.64 -41.66 33.64
N LYS A 64 -26.83 -42.27 33.52
CA LYS A 64 -27.68 -42.14 32.32
C LYS A 64 -28.12 -40.70 32.08
N ILE A 65 -28.56 -39.98 33.12
CA ILE A 65 -28.93 -38.57 33.05
C ILE A 65 -27.71 -37.72 32.68
N GLY A 66 -26.55 -38.01 33.25
CA GLY A 66 -25.27 -37.35 32.94
C GLY A 66 -24.90 -37.53 31.46
N ASN A 67 -24.94 -38.77 30.97
CA ASN A 67 -24.68 -39.10 29.57
C ASN A 67 -25.69 -38.44 28.63
N ALA A 68 -26.98 -38.45 28.96
CA ALA A 68 -28.01 -37.80 28.17
C ALA A 68 -27.83 -36.27 28.13
N LYS A 69 -27.46 -35.65 29.27
CA LYS A 69 -27.13 -34.21 29.33
C LYS A 69 -25.87 -33.88 28.54
N PHE A 70 -24.88 -34.77 28.53
CA PHE A 70 -23.64 -34.61 27.77
C PHE A 70 -23.89 -34.75 26.26
N GLU A 71 -24.60 -35.79 25.83
CA GLU A 71 -25.03 -35.99 24.44
C GLU A 71 -25.85 -34.80 23.95
N LYS A 72 -26.78 -34.29 24.78
CA LYS A 72 -27.58 -33.11 24.44
C LYS A 72 -26.70 -31.88 24.18
N ARG A 73 -25.69 -31.62 25.02
CA ARG A 73 -24.75 -30.51 24.82
C ARG A 73 -23.94 -30.66 23.53
N ILE A 74 -23.43 -31.86 23.24
CA ILE A 74 -22.72 -32.13 21.98
C ILE A 74 -23.62 -31.80 20.78
N ILE A 75 -24.88 -32.23 20.80
CA ILE A 75 -25.83 -31.95 19.72
C ILE A 75 -26.13 -30.44 19.61
N GLU A 76 -26.27 -29.73 20.74
CA GLU A 76 -26.46 -28.27 20.75
C GLU A 76 -25.25 -27.55 20.12
N ASP A 77 -24.03 -27.91 20.53
CA ASP A 77 -22.79 -27.35 19.99
C ASP A 77 -22.63 -27.65 18.47
N GLU A 78 -22.98 -28.87 18.03
CA GLU A 78 -22.99 -29.24 16.61
C GLU A 78 -24.01 -28.45 15.80
N ILE A 79 -25.22 -28.24 16.34
CA ILE A 79 -26.26 -27.44 15.69
C ILE A 79 -25.82 -26.00 15.56
N ASP A 80 -25.21 -25.42 16.59
CA ASP A 80 -24.68 -24.06 16.55
C ASP A 80 -23.56 -23.92 15.51
N TYR A 81 -22.64 -24.89 15.46
CA TYR A 81 -21.61 -24.96 14.41
C TYR A 81 -22.22 -25.02 13.01
N ILE A 82 -23.20 -25.92 12.77
CA ILE A 82 -23.86 -26.06 11.47
C ILE A 82 -24.60 -24.78 11.09
N ASN A 83 -25.32 -24.17 12.02
CA ASN A 83 -26.03 -22.93 11.76
C ASN A 83 -25.08 -21.80 11.39
N ASN A 84 -23.93 -21.68 12.07
CA ASN A 84 -22.89 -20.72 11.70
C ASN A 84 -22.33 -21.03 10.30
N PHE A 85 -21.99 -22.30 10.03
CA PHE A 85 -21.51 -22.76 8.72
C PHE A 85 -22.49 -22.48 7.57
N LEU A 86 -23.80 -22.65 7.81
CA LEU A 86 -24.84 -22.39 6.81
C LEU A 86 -25.18 -20.91 6.65
N ARG A 87 -25.01 -20.10 7.71
CA ARG A 87 -25.25 -18.65 7.68
C ARG A 87 -24.09 -17.88 7.05
N GLU A 88 -22.87 -18.40 7.15
CA GLU A 88 -21.73 -17.74 6.52
C GLU A 88 -21.95 -17.65 5.01
N ASN A 89 -22.03 -16.42 4.51
CA ASN A 89 -22.22 -16.15 3.10
C ASN A 89 -20.92 -16.46 2.35
N VAL A 90 -20.85 -17.68 1.84
CA VAL A 90 -19.70 -18.25 1.12
C VAL A 90 -19.11 -17.28 0.08
N ASN A 91 -19.94 -16.48 -0.58
CA ASN A 91 -19.53 -15.52 -1.62
C ASN A 91 -18.69 -14.34 -1.11
N LYS A 92 -18.63 -14.11 0.21
CA LYS A 92 -17.88 -13.00 0.83
C LYS A 92 -16.65 -13.46 1.61
N ILE A 93 -16.36 -14.75 1.59
CA ILE A 93 -15.27 -15.36 2.36
C ILE A 93 -14.00 -15.34 1.53
N ASP A 94 -12.86 -15.01 2.15
CA ASP A 94 -11.57 -15.10 1.50
C ASP A 94 -11.18 -16.56 1.19
N LYS A 95 -10.30 -16.75 0.21
CA LYS A 95 -9.87 -18.07 -0.26
C LYS A 95 -9.30 -18.98 0.85
N GLU A 96 -8.53 -18.43 1.79
CA GLU A 96 -7.87 -19.22 2.84
C GLU A 96 -8.85 -19.64 3.93
N LYS A 97 -9.76 -18.75 4.32
CA LYS A 97 -10.86 -19.08 5.22
C LYS A 97 -11.79 -20.11 4.58
N LEU A 98 -12.06 -20.01 3.28
CA LEU A 98 -12.86 -20.99 2.55
C LEU A 98 -12.22 -22.39 2.53
N LYS A 99 -10.90 -22.50 2.34
CA LYS A 99 -10.14 -23.76 2.47
C LYS A 99 -10.27 -24.34 3.88
N THR A 100 -10.13 -23.49 4.90
CA THR A 100 -10.23 -23.88 6.32
C THR A 100 -11.61 -24.45 6.62
N ILE A 101 -12.67 -23.73 6.23
CA ILE A 101 -14.07 -24.17 6.39
C ILE A 101 -14.33 -25.51 5.71
N ILE A 102 -13.88 -25.70 4.47
CA ILE A 102 -14.04 -26.98 3.75
C ILE A 102 -13.30 -28.10 4.47
N LYS A 103 -12.11 -27.83 5.00
CA LYS A 103 -11.29 -28.81 5.73
C LYS A 103 -11.92 -29.20 7.06
N GLU A 104 -12.37 -28.22 7.84
CA GLU A 104 -13.07 -28.43 9.11
C GLU A 104 -14.35 -29.24 8.90
N ALA A 105 -15.24 -28.78 8.01
CA ALA A 105 -16.50 -29.47 7.72
C ALA A 105 -16.33 -30.91 7.19
N LYS A 106 -15.21 -31.24 6.54
CA LYS A 106 -14.88 -32.62 6.12
C LYS A 106 -14.40 -33.50 7.26
N ASN A 107 -13.69 -32.92 8.23
CA ASN A 107 -13.05 -33.66 9.31
C ASN A 107 -13.94 -33.77 10.56
N THR A 108 -14.96 -32.93 10.68
CA THR A 108 -15.92 -32.99 11.79
C THR A 108 -16.78 -34.26 11.69
N VAL A 109 -16.73 -35.07 12.74
CA VAL A 109 -17.60 -36.24 12.91
C VAL A 109 -18.85 -35.79 13.64
N PHE A 110 -19.96 -35.71 12.93
CA PHE A 110 -21.25 -35.29 13.50
C PHE A 110 -22.01 -36.46 14.10
N HIS A 111 -22.75 -36.19 15.17
CA HIS A 111 -23.69 -37.12 15.76
C HIS A 111 -24.78 -37.52 14.74
N GLU A 112 -25.23 -38.78 14.79
CA GLU A 112 -26.18 -39.36 13.81
C GLU A 112 -27.50 -38.56 13.76
N LYS A 113 -27.99 -38.12 14.92
CA LYS A 113 -29.20 -37.29 15.03
C LYS A 113 -29.04 -35.99 14.24
N THR A 114 -27.90 -35.32 14.36
CA THR A 114 -27.62 -34.07 13.66
C THR A 114 -27.50 -34.30 12.16
N LEU A 115 -26.79 -35.35 11.74
CA LEU A 115 -26.67 -35.75 10.34
C LEU A 115 -28.03 -36.02 9.69
N LYS A 116 -28.96 -36.66 10.41
CA LYS A 116 -30.29 -36.95 9.89
C LYS A 116 -31.02 -35.70 9.40
N TYR A 117 -30.85 -34.57 10.09
CA TYR A 117 -31.53 -33.32 9.74
C TYR A 117 -30.74 -32.46 8.74
N TYR A 118 -29.41 -32.38 8.87
CA TYR A 118 -28.61 -31.38 8.16
C TYR A 118 -27.70 -31.92 7.04
N LYS A 119 -27.63 -33.24 6.83
CA LYS A 119 -26.71 -33.84 5.84
C LYS A 119 -26.86 -33.25 4.42
N GLY A 120 -28.10 -32.97 4.01
CA GLY A 120 -28.37 -32.36 2.70
C GLY A 120 -27.79 -30.94 2.58
N ASP A 121 -28.05 -30.10 3.57
CA ASP A 121 -27.61 -28.70 3.60
C ASP A 121 -26.10 -28.58 3.71
N ILE A 122 -25.49 -29.40 4.58
CA ILE A 122 -24.02 -29.46 4.73
C ILE A 122 -23.38 -29.84 3.39
N LYS A 123 -23.89 -30.89 2.73
CA LYS A 123 -23.37 -31.33 1.42
C LYS A 123 -23.53 -30.25 0.36
N ASN A 124 -24.68 -29.57 0.31
CA ASN A 124 -24.93 -28.51 -0.66
C ASN A 124 -23.99 -27.32 -0.44
N ASN A 125 -23.84 -26.86 0.80
CA ASN A 125 -22.96 -25.74 1.13
C ASN A 125 -21.48 -26.08 0.88
N LEU A 126 -21.04 -27.31 1.18
CA LEU A 126 -19.71 -27.81 0.82
C LEU A 126 -19.47 -27.81 -0.70
N THR A 127 -20.47 -28.22 -1.49
CA THR A 127 -20.37 -28.18 -2.96
C THR A 127 -20.26 -26.74 -3.47
N LYS A 128 -21.06 -25.81 -2.94
CA LYS A 128 -20.98 -24.38 -3.26
C LYS A 128 -19.61 -23.80 -2.91
N ALA A 129 -19.12 -24.07 -1.70
CA ALA A 129 -17.80 -23.64 -1.24
C ALA A 129 -16.67 -24.17 -2.14
N ARG A 130 -16.71 -25.44 -2.54
CA ARG A 130 -15.72 -26.00 -3.48
C ARG A 130 -15.78 -25.35 -4.86
N LYS A 131 -16.97 -25.11 -5.38
CA LYS A 131 -17.14 -24.44 -6.68
C LYS A 131 -16.55 -23.03 -6.64
N LEU A 132 -16.86 -22.26 -5.59
CA LEU A 132 -16.30 -20.92 -5.41
C LEU A 132 -14.78 -20.94 -5.26
N LEU A 133 -14.23 -21.92 -4.54
CA LEU A 133 -12.77 -22.06 -4.40
C LEU A 133 -12.09 -22.26 -5.76
N ILE A 134 -12.67 -23.09 -6.64
CA ILE A 134 -12.18 -23.30 -8.01
C ILE A 134 -12.28 -22.01 -8.83
N GLU A 135 -13.37 -21.26 -8.70
CA GLU A 135 -13.55 -19.98 -9.38
C GLU A 135 -12.49 -18.96 -8.93
N LEU A 136 -12.23 -18.84 -7.62
CA LEU A 136 -11.19 -17.97 -7.06
C LEU A 136 -9.77 -18.39 -7.50
N ASP A 137 -9.50 -19.68 -7.56
CA ASP A 137 -8.22 -20.21 -8.08
C ASP A 137 -8.02 -19.83 -9.55
N HIS A 138 -9.06 -19.98 -10.38
CA HIS A 138 -9.01 -19.55 -11.77
C HIS A 138 -8.86 -18.04 -11.94
N GLU A 139 -9.53 -17.22 -11.12
CA GLU A 139 -9.38 -15.77 -11.14
C GLU A 139 -7.96 -15.32 -10.81
N GLU A 140 -7.33 -15.96 -9.82
CA GLU A 140 -5.94 -15.71 -9.46
C GLU A 140 -4.99 -16.07 -10.61
N GLN A 141 -5.15 -17.25 -11.21
CA GLN A 141 -4.37 -17.66 -12.39
C GLN A 141 -4.53 -16.70 -13.57
N ILE A 142 -5.76 -16.24 -13.84
CA ILE A 142 -6.03 -15.24 -14.89
C ILE A 142 -5.31 -13.92 -14.59
N LYS A 143 -5.29 -13.50 -13.32
CA LYS A 143 -4.59 -12.29 -12.89
C LYS A 143 -3.08 -12.42 -13.07
N GLU A 144 -2.51 -13.56 -12.70
CA GLU A 144 -1.09 -13.87 -12.91
C GLU A 144 -0.72 -13.85 -14.40
N LEU A 145 -1.47 -14.56 -15.24
CA LEU A 145 -1.27 -14.59 -16.70
C LEU A 145 -1.40 -13.21 -17.35
N LYS A 146 -2.33 -12.36 -16.87
CA LYS A 146 -2.44 -10.97 -17.34
C LYS A 146 -1.21 -10.14 -16.99
N ASN A 147 -0.64 -10.33 -15.80
CA ASN A 147 0.58 -9.65 -15.39
C ASN A 147 1.79 -10.13 -16.21
N GLU A 148 1.92 -11.44 -16.42
CA GLU A 148 2.96 -12.03 -17.25
C GLU A 148 2.87 -11.53 -18.70
N LYS A 149 1.66 -11.53 -19.29
CA LYS A 149 1.43 -10.97 -20.63
C LYS A 149 1.87 -9.52 -20.73
N ARG A 150 1.59 -8.69 -19.71
CA ARG A 150 2.01 -7.29 -19.69
C ARG A 150 3.53 -7.16 -19.63
N PHE A 151 4.20 -7.99 -18.84
CA PHE A 151 5.66 -8.03 -18.76
C PHE A 151 6.28 -8.39 -20.12
N VAL A 152 5.82 -9.49 -20.74
CA VAL A 152 6.28 -9.93 -22.06
C VAL A 152 6.03 -8.86 -23.14
N GLN A 153 4.91 -8.15 -23.09
CA GLN A 153 4.62 -7.06 -24.03
C GLN A 153 5.64 -5.91 -23.90
N ASN A 154 6.00 -5.52 -22.69
CA ASN A 154 7.02 -4.49 -22.47
C ASN A 154 8.39 -4.91 -23.04
N ASP A 155 8.76 -6.18 -22.86
CA ASP A 155 10.01 -6.73 -23.41
C ASP A 155 10.01 -6.72 -24.95
N ILE A 156 8.88 -7.09 -25.57
CA ILE A 156 8.70 -7.00 -27.02
C ILE A 156 8.87 -5.55 -27.49
N ASP A 157 8.21 -4.60 -26.83
CA ASP A 157 8.28 -3.19 -27.20
C ASP A 157 9.73 -2.64 -27.06
N GLU A 158 10.46 -3.03 -26.02
CA GLU A 158 11.87 -2.65 -25.83
C GLU A 158 12.77 -3.25 -26.93
N LEU A 159 12.58 -4.53 -27.27
CA LEU A 159 13.34 -5.20 -28.32
C LEU A 159 13.07 -4.60 -29.71
N GLU A 160 11.81 -4.25 -30.01
CA GLU A 160 11.46 -3.56 -31.24
C GLU A 160 12.13 -2.19 -31.33
N GLN A 161 12.16 -1.42 -30.24
CA GLN A 161 12.88 -0.14 -30.20
C GLN A 161 14.37 -0.32 -30.45
N LYS A 162 15.01 -1.32 -29.82
CA LYS A 162 16.42 -1.65 -30.05
C LYS A 162 16.69 -2.03 -31.51
N LYS A 163 15.82 -2.84 -32.11
CA LYS A 163 15.91 -3.24 -33.52
C LYS A 163 15.80 -2.03 -34.46
N ARG A 164 14.84 -1.12 -34.21
CA ARG A 164 14.71 0.13 -34.96
C ARG A 164 15.99 0.96 -34.87
N ILE A 165 16.54 1.15 -33.68
CA ILE A 165 17.78 1.91 -33.47
C ILE A 165 18.97 1.27 -34.20
N MET A 166 19.07 -0.06 -34.20
CA MET A 166 20.13 -0.78 -34.92
C MET A 166 20.03 -0.63 -36.44
N ASN A 167 18.81 -0.57 -36.97
CA ASN A 167 18.56 -0.43 -38.42
C ASN A 167 18.64 1.01 -38.91
N MET A 168 18.55 2.01 -38.03
CA MET A 168 18.69 3.41 -38.40
C MET A 168 20.08 3.69 -38.97
N SER A 169 20.14 4.51 -40.01
CA SER A 169 21.39 5.05 -40.51
C SER A 169 22.09 5.88 -39.43
N LYS A 170 23.41 6.04 -39.54
CA LYS A 170 24.18 6.87 -38.61
C LYS A 170 23.63 8.30 -38.52
N GLU A 171 23.24 8.89 -39.66
CA GLU A 171 22.65 10.23 -39.68
C GLU A 171 21.31 10.30 -38.94
N GLU A 172 20.43 9.32 -39.13
CA GLU A 172 19.15 9.27 -38.43
C GLU A 172 19.35 9.08 -36.92
N ARG A 173 20.30 8.23 -36.50
CA ARG A 173 20.65 8.08 -35.08
C ARG A 173 21.16 9.40 -34.50
N GLU A 174 22.00 10.14 -35.22
CA GLU A 174 22.49 11.44 -34.78
C GLU A 174 21.36 12.49 -34.71
N ARG A 175 20.41 12.48 -35.66
CA ARG A 175 19.21 13.35 -35.63
C ARG A 175 18.30 13.01 -34.46
N GLU A 176 18.06 11.72 -34.21
CA GLU A 176 17.20 11.25 -33.13
C GLU A 176 17.80 11.50 -31.75
N THR A 177 19.11 11.24 -31.60
CA THR A 177 19.87 11.57 -30.39
C THR A 177 19.78 13.08 -30.10
N PHE A 178 19.96 13.91 -31.13
CA PHE A 178 19.82 15.36 -30.98
C PHE A 178 18.38 15.78 -30.65
N ARG A 179 17.37 15.11 -31.20
CA ARG A 179 15.95 15.35 -30.90
C ARG A 179 15.66 15.11 -29.42
N LYS A 180 16.06 13.95 -28.90
CA LYS A 180 15.91 13.59 -27.47
C LYS A 180 16.58 14.59 -26.53
N LEU A 181 17.74 15.13 -26.93
CA LEU A 181 18.43 16.17 -26.16
C LEU A 181 17.74 17.54 -26.22
N LYS A 182 16.94 17.82 -27.27
CA LYS A 182 16.29 19.11 -27.51
C LYS A 182 14.97 19.28 -26.76
N ASP A 183 14.33 18.20 -26.34
CA ASP A 183 13.04 18.24 -25.64
C ASP A 183 13.07 19.10 -24.35
N ASN A 184 14.26 19.39 -23.83
CA ASN A 184 14.45 20.26 -22.66
C ASN A 184 14.89 21.71 -22.97
N PHE A 185 14.99 22.13 -24.24
CA PHE A 185 15.48 23.47 -24.67
C PHE A 185 16.80 23.94 -24.04
N HIS A 186 17.56 23.05 -23.40
CA HIS A 186 18.75 23.43 -22.66
C HIS A 186 19.94 23.69 -23.60
N ARG A 187 20.58 24.84 -23.44
CA ARG A 187 21.81 25.21 -24.15
C ARG A 187 23.07 24.75 -23.44
N VAL A 188 22.92 24.19 -22.25
CA VAL A 188 23.99 23.74 -21.36
C VAL A 188 23.63 22.35 -20.88
N PHE A 189 24.55 21.41 -21.05
CA PHE A 189 24.43 20.04 -20.59
C PHE A 189 25.59 19.72 -19.66
N GLU A 190 25.31 19.07 -18.53
CA GLU A 190 26.36 18.52 -17.67
C GLU A 190 27.03 17.35 -18.38
N LYS A 191 28.37 17.40 -18.53
CA LYS A 191 29.11 16.35 -19.26
C LYS A 191 28.93 14.97 -18.64
N SER A 192 28.79 14.89 -17.30
CA SER A 192 28.58 13.65 -16.56
C SER A 192 27.24 12.97 -16.82
N LYS A 193 26.26 13.69 -17.37
CA LYS A 193 24.91 13.18 -17.69
C LYS A 193 24.76 12.78 -19.17
N LEU A 194 25.85 12.85 -19.94
CA LEU A 194 25.84 12.56 -21.36
C LEU A 194 26.70 11.32 -21.67
N SER A 195 26.19 10.48 -22.55
CA SER A 195 26.94 9.42 -23.21
C SER A 195 27.97 9.99 -24.20
N LYS A 196 28.98 9.20 -24.55
CA LYS A 196 30.02 9.59 -25.52
C LYS A 196 29.43 9.99 -26.89
N GLU A 197 28.37 9.30 -27.32
CA GLU A 197 27.72 9.58 -28.60
C GLU A 197 26.93 10.90 -28.55
N GLU A 198 26.21 11.17 -27.46
CA GLU A 198 25.53 12.47 -27.27
C GLU A 198 26.51 13.63 -27.26
N ILE A 199 27.65 13.49 -26.57
CA ILE A 199 28.73 14.48 -26.58
C ILE A 199 29.19 14.74 -28.03
N LYS A 200 29.45 13.68 -28.80
CA LYS A 200 29.89 13.79 -30.20
C LYS A 200 28.86 14.50 -31.08
N VAL A 201 27.58 14.15 -30.92
CA VAL A 201 26.46 14.79 -31.62
C VAL A 201 26.36 16.28 -31.28
N LEU A 202 26.47 16.64 -29.99
CA LEU A 202 26.45 18.04 -29.55
C LEU A 202 27.64 18.83 -30.11
N MET A 203 28.85 18.27 -30.07
CA MET A 203 30.04 18.93 -30.63
C MET A 203 29.89 19.19 -32.13
N LYS A 204 29.36 18.22 -32.90
CA LYS A 204 29.03 18.40 -34.33
C LYS A 204 28.01 19.53 -34.58
N ARG A 205 27.13 19.80 -33.60
CA ARG A 205 26.10 20.86 -33.66
C ARG A 205 26.59 22.21 -33.15
N GLY A 206 27.90 22.37 -32.95
CA GLY A 206 28.53 23.63 -32.54
C GLY A 206 28.46 23.91 -31.03
N TYR A 207 28.18 22.89 -30.21
CA TYR A 207 28.43 23.00 -28.78
C TYR A 207 29.93 22.89 -28.50
N SER A 208 30.36 23.39 -27.35
CA SER A 208 31.76 23.32 -26.93
C SER A 208 31.89 22.93 -25.47
N LEU A 209 32.97 22.23 -25.15
CA LEU A 209 33.33 21.88 -23.77
C LEU A 209 33.79 23.13 -23.01
N ALA A 210 33.36 23.25 -21.76
CA ALA A 210 33.82 24.26 -20.82
C ALA A 210 33.85 23.68 -19.39
N ASN A 211 34.75 24.21 -18.56
CA ASN A 211 34.79 23.95 -17.12
C ASN A 211 34.45 25.25 -16.41
N GLU A 212 33.28 25.34 -15.82
CA GLU A 212 32.76 26.60 -15.28
C GLU A 212 32.30 26.43 -13.84
N TYR A 213 32.50 27.46 -13.02
CA TYR A 213 32.05 27.47 -11.62
C TYR A 213 30.53 27.62 -11.56
N CYS A 214 29.83 26.56 -11.15
CA CYS A 214 28.38 26.54 -10.97
C CYS A 214 28.00 27.24 -9.67
N VAL A 215 27.15 28.25 -9.79
CA VAL A 215 26.61 29.05 -8.69
C VAL A 215 25.75 28.18 -7.75
N LYS A 216 24.94 27.27 -8.31
CA LYS A 216 24.13 26.32 -7.53
C LYS A 216 24.97 25.33 -6.74
N GLU A 217 25.87 24.63 -7.42
CA GLU A 217 26.68 23.52 -6.88
C GLU A 217 27.91 24.00 -6.09
N LYS A 218 28.24 25.30 -6.16
CA LYS A 218 29.42 25.93 -5.54
C LYS A 218 30.76 25.29 -5.92
N ARG A 219 30.86 24.67 -7.09
CA ARG A 219 32.08 24.00 -7.61
C ARG A 219 32.21 24.15 -9.12
N VAL A 220 33.40 23.90 -9.64
CA VAL A 220 33.63 23.82 -11.10
C VAL A 220 33.01 22.53 -11.63
N VAL A 221 32.20 22.66 -12.68
CA VAL A 221 31.54 21.52 -13.34
C VAL A 221 31.91 21.47 -14.83
N PRO A 222 32.21 20.27 -15.37
CA PRO A 222 32.41 20.11 -16.80
C PRO A 222 31.07 20.13 -17.53
N VAL A 223 30.92 21.02 -18.50
CA VAL A 223 29.69 21.20 -19.28
C VAL A 223 29.95 21.24 -20.78
N ILE A 224 28.89 20.96 -21.53
CA ILE A 224 28.80 21.18 -22.97
C ILE A 224 27.81 22.33 -23.19
N VAL A 225 28.31 23.45 -23.71
CA VAL A 225 27.56 24.69 -23.85
C VAL A 225 27.55 25.17 -25.29
N LYS A 226 26.38 25.60 -25.76
CA LYS A 226 26.22 26.34 -27.01
C LYS A 226 25.77 27.77 -26.70
N PRO A 227 26.68 28.76 -26.83
CA PRO A 227 26.30 30.15 -26.66
C PRO A 227 25.18 30.54 -27.64
N PHE A 228 24.41 31.56 -27.28
CA PHE A 228 23.38 32.12 -28.13
C PHE A 228 23.76 33.56 -28.51
N LEU A 229 23.39 33.98 -29.71
CA LEU A 229 23.73 35.31 -30.23
C LEU A 229 25.23 35.59 -30.04
N ASN A 230 25.55 36.73 -29.43
CA ASN A 230 26.91 37.20 -29.15
C ASN A 230 27.37 36.90 -27.72
N HIS A 231 26.69 36.01 -26.99
CA HIS A 231 27.04 35.71 -25.60
C HIS A 231 28.29 34.82 -25.58
N SER A 232 29.14 35.01 -24.57
CA SER A 232 30.25 34.09 -24.33
C SER A 232 29.74 32.77 -23.75
N LYS A 233 30.55 31.70 -23.87
CA LYS A 233 30.26 30.40 -23.22
C LYS A 233 30.01 30.56 -21.73
N THR A 234 30.85 31.38 -21.09
CA THR A 234 30.78 31.68 -19.66
C THR A 234 29.48 32.38 -19.29
N HIS A 235 29.04 33.36 -20.07
CA HIS A 235 27.77 34.03 -19.82
C HIS A 235 26.59 33.05 -19.99
N ALA A 236 26.55 32.30 -21.08
CA ALA A 236 25.48 31.31 -21.33
C ALA A 236 25.42 30.23 -20.22
N PHE A 237 26.57 29.76 -19.75
CA PHE A 237 26.64 28.85 -18.61
C PHE A 237 26.15 29.50 -17.31
N LEU A 238 26.56 30.75 -17.04
CA LEU A 238 26.15 31.46 -15.82
C LEU A 238 24.65 31.67 -15.77
N MET A 239 24.01 32.02 -16.90
CA MET A 239 22.56 32.11 -16.96
C MET A 239 21.91 30.79 -16.55
N TRP A 240 22.32 29.67 -17.17
CA TRP A 240 21.81 28.34 -16.82
C TRP A 240 22.02 28.00 -15.33
N SER A 241 23.19 28.35 -14.78
CA SER A 241 23.53 28.07 -13.39
C SER A 241 22.71 28.90 -12.39
N VAL A 242 22.47 30.18 -12.70
CA VAL A 242 21.60 31.08 -11.93
C VAL A 242 20.16 30.61 -12.00
N ARG A 243 19.66 30.25 -13.18
CA ARG A 243 18.30 29.73 -13.35
C ARG A 243 18.05 28.55 -12.42
N ARG A 244 18.94 27.55 -12.45
CA ARG A 244 18.85 26.38 -11.58
C ARG A 244 18.89 26.69 -10.08
N LEU A 245 19.57 27.77 -9.69
CA LEU A 245 19.60 28.23 -8.30
C LEU A 245 18.28 28.94 -7.94
N LEU A 246 17.74 29.77 -8.84
CA LEU A 246 16.45 30.44 -8.61
C LEU A 246 15.31 29.43 -8.49
N ASP A 247 15.29 28.40 -9.35
CA ASP A 247 14.30 27.30 -9.29
C ASP A 247 14.41 26.43 -8.02
N GLU A 248 15.41 26.65 -7.14
CA GLU A 248 15.56 25.92 -5.86
C GLU A 248 14.72 26.53 -4.73
N TYR A 249 14.21 27.76 -4.89
CA TYR A 249 13.49 28.49 -3.85
C TYR A 249 12.03 28.71 -4.26
N ASP A 250 11.09 28.10 -3.53
CA ASP A 250 9.65 28.17 -3.82
C ASP A 250 9.07 29.61 -3.72
N GLN A 251 9.73 30.47 -2.95
CA GLN A 251 9.36 31.88 -2.79
C GLN A 251 9.69 32.72 -4.04
N ILE A 252 10.54 32.23 -4.93
CA ILE A 252 10.93 32.91 -6.17
C ILE A 252 9.95 32.52 -7.28
N GLN A 253 9.16 33.49 -7.72
CA GLN A 253 8.10 33.27 -8.71
C GLN A 253 8.37 34.05 -10.00
N HIS A 254 7.66 33.68 -11.07
CA HIS A 254 7.65 34.38 -12.36
C HIS A 254 9.04 34.65 -12.96
N ILE A 255 9.96 33.69 -12.85
CA ILE A 255 11.33 33.82 -13.37
C ILE A 255 11.29 33.92 -14.90
N LYS A 256 11.67 35.09 -15.42
CA LYS A 256 11.81 35.40 -16.84
C LYS A 256 13.28 35.63 -17.18
N GLU A 257 13.73 34.96 -18.24
CA GLU A 257 15.05 35.16 -18.83
C GLU A 257 14.94 36.16 -19.98
N TYR A 258 15.81 37.17 -20.02
CA TYR A 258 15.91 38.08 -21.15
C TYR A 258 17.28 37.95 -21.80
N LEU A 259 17.30 38.02 -23.13
CA LEU A 259 18.54 37.89 -23.90
C LEU A 259 19.16 39.25 -24.29
N THR A 260 18.46 40.37 -24.03
CA THR A 260 18.81 41.67 -24.61
C THR A 260 18.58 42.85 -23.67
N ARG A 261 17.56 43.68 -23.92
CA ARG A 261 17.41 45.03 -23.36
C ARG A 261 17.16 45.08 -21.86
N ASN A 262 16.63 44.02 -21.27
CA ASN A 262 16.32 43.95 -19.85
C ASN A 262 17.44 43.27 -19.05
N ALA A 263 17.29 43.16 -17.73
CA ALA A 263 18.14 42.31 -16.91
C ALA A 263 18.10 40.85 -17.39
N ASP A 264 19.23 40.13 -17.31
CA ASP A 264 19.29 38.72 -17.74
C ASP A 264 18.24 37.85 -17.05
N PHE A 265 17.99 38.08 -15.76
CA PHE A 265 16.88 37.47 -15.01
C PHE A 265 16.02 38.53 -14.35
N VAL A 266 14.71 38.34 -14.42
CA VAL A 266 13.71 39.08 -13.65
C VAL A 266 12.78 38.09 -12.99
N PHE A 267 12.49 38.27 -11.70
CA PHE A 267 11.63 37.37 -10.92
C PHE A 267 10.96 38.14 -9.79
N THR A 268 10.05 37.49 -9.07
CA THR A 268 9.28 38.08 -7.97
C THR A 268 9.57 37.35 -6.67
N ILE A 269 9.74 38.09 -5.57
CA ILE A 269 9.77 37.57 -4.19
C ILE A 269 8.75 38.39 -3.40
N ASN A 270 7.78 37.75 -2.76
CA ASN A 270 6.75 38.41 -1.94
C ASN A 270 6.03 39.58 -2.65
N GLY A 271 5.75 39.42 -3.95
CA GLY A 271 5.10 40.47 -4.77
C GLY A 271 6.03 41.55 -5.32
N GLU A 272 7.27 41.64 -4.83
CA GLU A 272 8.25 42.63 -5.29
C GLU A 272 9.12 42.06 -6.42
N THR A 273 9.41 42.88 -7.43
CA THR A 273 10.23 42.48 -8.60
C THR A 273 11.72 42.70 -8.34
N TYR A 274 12.51 41.65 -8.59
CA TYR A 274 13.97 41.61 -8.48
C TYR A 274 14.61 41.29 -9.83
N ALA A 275 15.86 41.71 -9.98
CA ALA A 275 16.62 41.48 -11.21
C ALA A 275 18.09 41.08 -10.96
N ILE A 276 18.63 40.26 -11.85
CA ILE A 276 20.06 39.88 -11.88
C ILE A 276 20.61 40.17 -13.27
N GLU A 277 21.68 40.95 -13.35
CA GLU A 277 22.45 41.21 -14.58
C GLU A 277 23.80 40.48 -14.48
N ILE A 278 24.13 39.65 -15.47
CA ILE A 278 25.33 38.81 -15.51
C ILE A 278 26.42 39.45 -16.36
N GLU A 279 27.51 39.84 -15.70
CA GLU A 279 28.58 40.59 -16.34
C GLU A 279 29.84 39.76 -16.56
N THR A 280 30.26 39.68 -17.83
CA THR A 280 31.51 39.00 -18.22
C THR A 280 32.69 39.94 -18.46
N GLY A 281 32.49 41.26 -18.30
CA GLY A 281 33.56 42.26 -18.25
C GLY A 281 33.76 43.09 -19.52
N SER A 282 33.07 42.78 -20.62
CA SER A 282 33.10 43.60 -21.84
C SER A 282 32.41 44.95 -21.67
N LEU A 283 31.33 45.02 -20.87
CA LEU A 283 30.52 46.21 -20.70
C LEU A 283 31.26 47.35 -19.96
N VAL A 284 32.19 47.03 -19.05
CA VAL A 284 33.00 48.03 -18.31
C VAL A 284 33.77 48.97 -19.25
N ARG A 285 34.19 48.46 -20.41
CA ARG A 285 34.93 49.25 -21.42
C ARG A 285 34.01 50.19 -22.21
N LYS A 286 32.70 49.92 -22.23
CA LYS A 286 31.69 50.65 -23.00
C LYS A 286 30.87 51.55 -22.07
N LYS A 287 31.51 52.59 -21.53
CA LYS A 287 30.95 53.46 -20.47
C LYS A 287 29.54 53.99 -20.77
N LYS A 288 29.28 54.44 -22.01
CA LYS A 288 27.96 54.95 -22.42
C LYS A 288 26.86 53.87 -22.33
N GLN A 289 27.11 52.69 -22.89
CA GLN A 289 26.17 51.57 -22.84
C GLN A 289 25.93 51.08 -21.41
N LEU A 290 26.99 51.07 -20.59
CA LEU A 290 26.86 50.75 -19.17
C LEU A 290 25.96 51.78 -18.47
N GLN A 291 26.16 53.08 -18.70
CA GLN A 291 25.34 54.12 -18.11
C GLN A 291 23.87 54.00 -18.51
N GLU A 292 23.58 53.84 -19.80
CA GLU A 292 22.21 53.63 -20.31
C GLU A 292 21.56 52.40 -19.65
N LYS A 293 22.31 51.30 -19.50
CA LYS A 293 21.83 50.10 -18.81
C LYS A 293 21.55 50.34 -17.32
N LEU A 294 22.39 51.11 -16.64
CA LEU A 294 22.19 51.46 -15.22
C LEU A 294 20.95 52.33 -15.03
N GLU A 295 20.73 53.31 -15.91
CA GLU A 295 19.53 54.15 -15.91
C GLU A 295 18.27 53.30 -16.08
N ASP A 296 18.27 52.34 -17.02
CA ASP A 296 17.16 51.41 -17.23
C ASP A 296 16.91 50.50 -16.00
N LEU A 297 17.97 49.91 -15.43
CA LEU A 297 17.86 49.03 -14.27
C LEU A 297 17.37 49.78 -13.02
N ASN A 298 17.92 50.97 -12.76
CA ASN A 298 17.53 51.80 -11.62
C ASN A 298 16.08 52.30 -11.77
N SER A 299 15.66 52.67 -12.99
CA SER A 299 14.28 53.09 -13.25
C SER A 299 13.28 51.95 -13.00
N LYS A 300 13.62 50.71 -13.36
CA LYS A 300 12.69 49.56 -13.28
C LYS A 300 12.68 48.88 -11.92
N TYR A 301 13.85 48.69 -11.32
CA TYR A 301 14.03 47.83 -10.14
C TYR A 301 14.51 48.58 -8.90
N LYS A 302 14.76 49.89 -9.00
CA LYS A 302 15.31 50.72 -7.92
C LYS A 302 16.58 50.10 -7.35
N ASP A 303 16.55 49.62 -6.12
CA ASP A 303 17.67 48.96 -5.45
C ASP A 303 17.56 47.42 -5.39
N ARG A 304 16.52 46.83 -6.02
CA ARG A 304 16.24 45.38 -6.07
C ARG A 304 16.87 44.67 -7.26
N TRP A 305 18.05 45.12 -7.67
CA TRP A 305 18.82 44.44 -8.71
C TRP A 305 20.29 44.32 -8.33
N ILE A 306 20.99 43.34 -8.93
CA ILE A 306 22.40 43.09 -8.66
C ILE A 306 23.17 42.68 -9.90
N PHE A 307 24.43 43.11 -9.98
CA PHE A 307 25.41 42.52 -10.90
C PHE A 307 25.98 41.22 -10.35
N LEU A 308 25.85 40.13 -11.12
CA LEU A 308 26.61 38.91 -10.92
C LEU A 308 27.81 38.90 -11.86
N VAL A 309 29.01 39.10 -11.32
CA VAL A 309 30.23 39.11 -12.16
C VAL A 309 30.82 37.72 -12.37
N SER A 310 31.32 37.49 -13.58
CA SER A 310 31.93 36.21 -13.96
C SER A 310 33.29 35.96 -13.30
N HIS A 311 34.02 37.00 -12.89
CA HIS A 311 35.33 36.88 -12.23
C HIS A 311 35.45 37.84 -11.07
N ARG A 312 36.15 37.43 -9.99
CA ARG A 312 36.39 38.26 -8.79
C ARG A 312 37.09 39.58 -9.12
N SER A 313 37.95 39.62 -10.13
CA SER A 313 38.65 40.84 -10.57
C SER A 313 37.72 41.91 -11.18
N LEU A 314 36.49 41.54 -11.57
CA LEU A 314 35.48 42.48 -12.06
C LEU A 314 34.68 43.14 -10.92
N LEU A 315 34.62 42.48 -9.75
CA LEU A 315 33.87 42.95 -8.58
C LEU A 315 34.19 44.41 -8.20
N PRO A 316 35.46 44.83 -8.01
CA PRO A 316 35.76 46.23 -7.69
C PRO A 316 35.39 47.20 -8.82
N LYS A 317 35.40 46.74 -10.07
CA LYS A 317 35.07 47.58 -11.24
C LYS A 317 33.57 47.86 -11.35
N PHE A 318 32.73 46.90 -10.99
CA PHE A 318 31.27 47.03 -11.04
C PHE A 318 30.65 47.57 -9.76
N ARG A 319 31.30 47.39 -8.60
CA ARG A 319 30.79 47.86 -7.30
C ARG A 319 30.54 49.37 -7.25
N LYS A 320 31.29 50.18 -8.02
CA LYS A 320 31.06 51.63 -8.13
C LYS A 320 29.78 52.02 -8.87
N TYR A 321 29.11 51.07 -9.53
CA TYR A 321 27.91 51.31 -10.33
C TYR A 321 26.63 50.75 -9.69
N GLY A 322 26.74 49.91 -8.66
CA GLY A 322 25.58 49.29 -8.01
C GLY A 322 25.95 48.09 -7.14
N LYS A 323 24.92 47.43 -6.60
CA LYS A 323 25.08 46.18 -5.85
C LYS A 323 25.74 45.15 -6.77
N CYS A 324 26.77 44.45 -6.28
CA CYS A 324 27.53 43.50 -7.08
C CYS A 324 28.00 42.32 -6.22
N THR A 325 27.88 41.10 -6.77
CA THR A 325 28.30 39.85 -6.14
C THR A 325 29.09 38.98 -7.12
N GLN A 326 29.84 38.03 -6.56
CA GLN A 326 30.58 37.04 -7.33
C GLN A 326 29.84 35.69 -7.30
N ARG A 327 30.16 34.80 -8.24
CA ARG A 327 29.53 33.47 -8.39
C ARG A 327 29.39 32.69 -7.08
N SER A 328 30.45 32.61 -6.27
CA SER A 328 30.45 31.86 -5.00
C SER A 328 29.56 32.44 -3.91
N LYS A 329 29.16 33.71 -4.05
CA LYS A 329 28.39 34.47 -3.05
C LYS A 329 26.96 34.77 -3.49
N MET A 330 26.56 34.36 -4.69
CA MET A 330 25.22 34.60 -5.20
C MET A 330 24.14 33.91 -4.36
N ARG A 331 24.36 32.67 -3.92
CA ARG A 331 23.42 31.96 -3.04
C ARG A 331 23.16 32.72 -1.73
N GLU A 332 24.23 33.11 -1.03
CA GLU A 332 24.14 33.92 0.19
C GLU A 332 23.45 35.27 -0.05
N THR A 333 23.56 35.80 -1.28
CA THR A 333 22.89 37.05 -1.66
C THR A 333 21.38 36.84 -1.82
N LEU A 334 20.96 35.77 -2.50
CA LEU A 334 19.54 35.43 -2.65
C LEU A 334 18.88 35.13 -1.30
N GLU A 335 19.56 34.38 -0.43
CA GLU A 335 19.07 34.07 0.93
C GLU A 335 18.84 35.32 1.78
N LYS A 336 19.57 36.42 1.53
CA LYS A 336 19.31 37.71 2.18
C LYS A 336 18.06 38.39 1.63
N TRP A 337 17.84 38.34 0.32
CA TRP A 337 16.61 38.87 -0.31
C TRP A 337 15.36 38.10 0.09
N LEU A 338 15.48 36.80 0.39
CA LEU A 338 14.37 35.98 0.87
C LEU A 338 13.96 36.28 2.32
N LYS A 339 14.84 36.92 3.10
CA LYS A 339 14.61 37.27 4.51
C LYS A 339 14.16 38.71 4.74
N SER A 340 14.33 39.57 3.73
CA SER A 340 13.84 40.95 3.72
C SER A 340 12.38 41.00 3.31
#